data_AF-A0A9D1KWP7-F1
#
_entry.id   AF-A0A9D1KWP7-F1
#
_cell.length_a   1.000
_cell.length_b   1.000
_cell.length_c   1.000
_cell.angle_alpha   90.00
_cell.angle_beta   90.00
_cell.angle_gamma   90.00
#
_symmetry.space_group_name_H-M   'P 1'
#
loop_
_entity.id
_entity.type
_entity.pdbx_description
1 polymer ?
#
loop_
_entity_poly.entity_id
_entity_poly.type
_entity_poly.pdbx_seq_one_letter_code
_entity_poly.pdbx_strand_id
1 'polypeptide(L)' 'MKKSRTFYRMAAIVLAIGVVIGIVSDKRNDRGVAYVIHHNSPFQIAYEEDILEKRDDMTAHYRVSR' A
#
# COMPACT_ATOMS: atom_id res chain seq x y z
N MET A 1 -3.79 -26.77 -16.04
CA MET A 1 -3.19 -25.44 -15.82
C MET A 1 -3.97 -24.40 -16.62
N LYS A 2 -4.67 -23.47 -15.96
CA LYS A 2 -5.21 -22.25 -16.58
C LYS A 2 -4.76 -21.06 -15.74
N LYS A 3 -3.66 -20.41 -16.16
CA LYS A 3 -3.29 -19.05 -15.76
C LYS A 3 -4.27 -18.11 -16.45
N SER A 4 -5.16 -17.50 -15.68
CA SER A 4 -5.69 -16.14 -15.95
C SER A 4 -6.79 -15.87 -14.93
N ARG A 5 -6.43 -15.15 -13.88
CA ARG A 5 -7.37 -14.35 -13.11
C ARG A 5 -6.74 -12.97 -13.02
N THR A 6 -7.24 -12.10 -13.88
CA THR A 6 -7.16 -10.64 -13.88
C THR A 6 -6.58 -10.06 -12.59
N PHE A 7 -5.28 -9.76 -12.60
CA PHE A 7 -4.55 -9.17 -11.46
C PHE A 7 -4.77 -7.64 -11.32
N TYR A 8 -5.66 -7.05 -12.13
CA TYR A 8 -5.88 -5.59 -12.18
C TYR A 8 -7.33 -5.18 -11.91
N ARG A 9 -8.02 -5.85 -10.98
CA ARG A 9 -9.29 -5.34 -10.40
C ARG A 9 -9.14 -4.87 -8.95
N MET A 10 -7.90 -4.62 -8.50
CA MET A 10 -7.64 -4.02 -7.21
C MET A 10 -7.64 -2.51 -7.40
N ALA A 11 -8.58 -1.85 -6.73
CA ALA A 11 -8.53 -0.41 -6.52
C ALA A 11 -7.18 -0.06 -5.88
N ALA A 12 -6.25 0.49 -6.65
CA ALA A 12 -5.02 1.03 -6.08
C ALA A 12 -5.43 2.23 -5.21
N ILE A 13 -5.23 2.10 -3.89
CA ILE A 13 -5.37 3.22 -2.96
C ILE A 13 -4.00 3.87 -2.84
N VAL A 14 -3.93 5.13 -3.25
CA VAL A 14 -2.74 5.97 -3.07
C VAL A 14 -2.88 6.73 -1.76
N LEU A 15 -1.88 6.63 -0.90
CA LEU A 15 -1.79 7.29 0.39
C LEU A 15 -0.75 8.40 0.32
N ALA A 16 -1.11 9.61 0.76
CA ALA A 16 -0.14 10.65 1.04
C ALA A 16 0.39 10.47 2.47
N ILE A 17 1.68 10.14 2.62
CA ILE A 17 2.33 9.84 3.90
C ILE A 17 3.44 10.88 4.11
N GLY A 18 3.12 11.99 4.76
CA GLY A 18 4.02 13.15 4.83
C GLY A 18 4.34 13.72 3.44
N VAL A 19 5.59 13.58 2.98
CA VAL A 19 6.08 14.08 1.67
C VAL A 19 6.12 12.97 0.60
N VAL A 20 5.95 11.71 0.99
CA VAL A 20 6.06 10.57 0.07
C VAL A 20 4.69 10.00 -0.28
N ILE A 21 4.62 9.38 -1.46
CA ILE A 21 3.43 8.68 -1.94
C ILE A 21 3.58 7.18 -1.64
N GLY A 22 2.59 6.60 -0.97
CA GLY A 22 2.48 5.16 -0.73
C GLY A 22 1.35 4.53 -1.56
N ILE A 23 1.49 3.26 -1.92
CA ILE A 23 0.46 2.45 -2.59
C ILE A 23 0.05 1.32 -1.65
N VAL A 24 -1.25 1.15 -1.43
CA VAL A 24 -1.77 0.02 -0.64
C VAL A 24 -1.58 -1.28 -1.41
N SER A 25 -0.91 -2.23 -0.77
CA SER A 25 -0.67 -3.57 -1.31
C SER A 25 -1.90 -4.48 -1.21
N ASP A 26 -1.92 -5.54 -2.01
CA ASP A 26 -2.86 -6.64 -1.89
C ASP A 26 -2.52 -7.59 -0.73
N LYS A 27 -1.26 -7.62 -0.28
CA LYS A 27 -0.82 -8.40 0.89
C LYS A 27 -1.30 -7.75 2.18
N ARG A 28 -1.49 -8.60 3.20
CA ARG A 28 -1.96 -8.20 4.53
C ARG A 28 -1.20 -8.93 5.64
N ASN A 29 -1.02 -8.26 6.77
CA ASN A 29 -0.52 -8.89 7.99
C ASN A 29 -1.57 -9.85 8.59
N ASP A 30 -1.21 -10.58 9.65
CA ASP A 30 -2.10 -11.57 10.29
C ASP A 30 -3.39 -10.95 10.88
N ARG A 31 -3.44 -9.63 11.02
CA ARG A 31 -4.64 -8.87 11.46
C ARG A 31 -5.48 -8.38 10.29
N GLY A 32 -5.11 -8.70 9.06
CA GLY A 32 -5.81 -8.28 7.86
C GLY A 32 -5.52 -6.84 7.42
N VAL A 33 -4.54 -6.16 8.03
CA VAL A 33 -4.14 -4.80 7.62
C VAL A 33 -3.20 -4.88 6.44
N ALA A 34 -3.42 -4.05 5.43
CA ALA A 34 -2.63 -4.06 4.21
C ALA A 34 -1.22 -3.50 4.44
N TYR A 35 -0.24 -4.06 3.74
CA TYR A 35 1.09 -3.45 3.64
C TYR A 35 1.03 -2.21 2.73
N VAL A 36 2.03 -1.34 2.85
CA VAL A 36 2.20 -0.17 1.99
C VAL A 36 3.50 -0.29 1.22
N ILE A 37 3.42 -0.09 -0.10
CA ILE A 37 4.60 0.09 -0.95
C ILE A 37 4.96 1.58 -0.95
N HIS A 38 6.14 1.95 -0.43
CA HIS A 38 6.61 3.33 -0.37
C HIS A 38 8.14 3.44 -0.48
N HIS A 39 8.65 4.66 -0.65
CA HIS A 39 10.08 4.96 -0.58
C HIS A 39 10.28 6.19 0.31
N ASN A 40 10.74 5.98 1.54
CA ASN A 40 10.66 7.02 2.58
C ASN A 40 11.96 7.25 3.38
N SER A 41 12.90 6.30 3.41
CA SER A 41 14.10 6.46 4.23
C SER A 41 15.25 5.57 3.79
N PRO A 42 16.52 5.99 3.97
CA PRO A 42 17.69 5.11 3.85
C PRO A 42 17.68 3.92 4.82
N PHE A 43 16.93 4.00 5.93
CA PHE A 43 16.81 2.92 6.93
C PHE A 43 15.58 2.03 6.71
N GLN A 44 14.88 2.20 5.59
CA GLN A 44 13.76 1.37 5.20
C GLN A 44 14.22 -0.08 5.00
N ILE A 45 13.48 -1.04 5.57
CA ILE A 45 13.89 -2.46 5.57
C ILE A 45 13.45 -3.13 4.27
N ALA A 46 12.26 -2.76 3.77
CA ALA A 46 11.71 -3.28 2.52
C ALA A 46 10.88 -2.22 1.79
N TYR A 47 10.65 -2.40 0.49
CA TYR A 47 9.74 -1.53 -0.26
C TYR A 47 8.28 -1.64 0.20
N GLU A 48 7.87 -2.81 0.71
CA GLU A 48 6.51 -3.14 1.14
C GLU A 48 6.51 -3.39 2.66
N GLU A 49 5.93 -2.48 3.46
CA GLU A 49 6.06 -2.49 4.92
C GLU A 49 4.72 -2.37 5.67
N ASP A 50 4.68 -2.94 6.88
CA ASP A 50 3.53 -2.91 7.79
C ASP A 50 3.57 -1.65 8.65
N ILE A 51 3.12 -0.54 8.06
CA ILE A 51 3.21 0.80 8.67
C ILE A 51 1.84 1.46 8.90
N LEU A 52 0.75 0.96 8.32
CA LEU A 52 -0.56 1.63 8.39
C LEU A 52 -1.06 1.80 9.82
N GLU A 53 -0.88 0.79 10.66
CA GLU A 53 -1.37 0.83 12.05
C GLU A 53 -0.56 1.76 12.95
N LYS A 54 0.63 2.19 12.50
CA LYS A 54 1.55 3.05 13.26
C LYS A 54 1.52 4.51 12.78
N ARG A 55 0.77 4.79 11.71
CA ARG A 55 0.76 6.09 11.02
C ARG A 55 -0.55 6.79 11.28
N ASP A 56 -0.46 8.01 11.80
CA ASP A 56 -1.56 8.96 11.99
C ASP A 56 -1.45 10.19 11.05
N ASP A 57 -0.38 10.25 10.26
CA ASP A 57 0.00 11.35 9.36
C ASP A 57 -0.52 11.17 7.92
N MET A 58 -1.48 10.27 7.70
CA MET A 58 -2.09 10.06 6.39
C MET A 58 -3.06 11.20 6.05
N THR A 59 -2.72 11.99 5.05
CA THR A 59 -3.48 13.23 4.74
C THR A 59 -4.49 13.06 3.60
N ALA A 60 -4.37 12.02 2.76
CA ALA A 60 -5.30 11.75 1.67
C ALA A 60 -5.26 10.30 1.18
N HIS A 61 -6.44 9.73 0.84
CA HIS A 61 -6.60 8.39 0.26
C HIS A 61 -7.34 8.47 -1.07
N TYR A 62 -6.69 8.13 -2.18
CA TYR A 62 -7.30 8.17 -3.51
C TYR A 62 -7.55 6.77 -4.04
N ARG A 63 -8.79 6.49 -4.41
CA ARG A 63 -9.14 5.29 -5.18
C ARG A 63 -9.13 5.62 -6.66
N VAL A 64 -8.19 5.05 -7.40
CA VAL A 64 -8.21 5.13 -8.85
C VAL A 64 -9.15 4.05 -9.38
N SER A 65 -10.30 4.46 -9.91
CA SER A 65 -11.20 3.61 -10.70
C SER A 65 -11.19 4.03 -12.15
N ARG A 66 -11.46 3.09 -13.05
CA ARG A 66 -11.80 3.39 -14.44
C ARG A 66 -13.22 3.95 -14.52
#